data_AF-A0A2N2BYF8-F1
#
_entry.id   AF-A0A2N2BYF8-F1
#
_cell.length_a   1.000
_cell.length_b   1.000
_cell.length_c   1.000
_cell.angle_alpha   90.00
_cell.angle_beta   90.00
_cell.angle_gamma   90.00
#
_symmetry.space_group_name_H-M   'P 1'
#
loop_
_entity.id
_entity.type
_entity.pdbx_description
1 polymer ?
#
loop_
_entity_poly.entity_id
_entity_poly.type
_entity_poly.pdbx_seq_one_letter_code
_entity_poly.pdbx_strand_id
1 'polypeptide(L)'
;MEQEKKYGGIALFLGIVTFLCYFFIAYNLYFIRIFKQAGQTIPALASNATTVQKVVDKYISFYATFFGRYPSTQVLSVLLPISVVAIVAFIIYLDKYIKQKNEEKRLIDNRINTEEAAINDQSAIQG
;
A
#
# COMPACT_ATOMS: atom_id res chain seq x y z
N MET A 1 17.24 18.43 -18.20
CA MET A 1 17.06 18.21 -16.76
C MET A 1 15.77 17.42 -16.57
N GLU A 2 15.88 16.10 -16.43
CA GLU A 2 14.73 15.26 -16.11
C GLU A 2 14.21 15.68 -14.73
N GLN A 3 12.90 15.88 -14.62
CA GLN A 3 12.24 16.15 -13.33
C GLN A 3 12.69 15.10 -12.30
N GLU A 4 13.33 15.52 -11.22
CA GLU A 4 13.68 14.63 -10.11
C GLU A 4 12.41 13.93 -9.63
N LYS A 5 12.28 12.65 -9.97
CA LYS A 5 11.13 11.84 -9.60
C LYS A 5 11.16 11.66 -8.07
N LYS A 6 10.28 12.35 -7.35
CA LYS A 6 10.20 12.26 -5.87
C LYS A 6 9.44 11.00 -5.43
N TYR A 7 10.09 9.84 -5.49
CA TYR A 7 9.47 8.57 -5.10
C TYR A 7 9.19 8.46 -3.60
N GLY A 8 9.91 9.20 -2.75
CA GLY A 8 9.73 9.16 -1.29
C GLY A 8 8.36 9.63 -0.82
N GLY A 9 7.83 10.71 -1.41
CA GLY A 9 6.49 11.21 -1.05
C GLY A 9 5.38 10.23 -1.44
N ILE A 10 5.51 9.59 -2.60
CA ILE A 10 4.55 8.58 -3.08
C ILE A 10 4.62 7.32 -2.21
N ALA A 11 5.81 6.85 -1.87
CA ALA A 11 5.98 5.70 -0.99
C ALA A 11 5.36 5.97 0.39
N LEU A 12 5.58 7.15 0.97
CA LEU A 12 5.00 7.53 2.26
C LEU A 12 3.47 7.58 2.19
N PHE A 13 2.90 8.18 1.16
CA PHE A 13 1.45 8.21 0.93
C PHE A 13 0.87 6.80 0.82
N LEU A 14 1.46 5.93 -0.01
CA LEU A 14 1.01 4.55 -0.18
C LEU A 14 1.15 3.73 1.11
N GLY A 15 2.18 4.00 1.91
CA GLY A 15 2.36 3.40 3.23
C GLY A 15 1.23 3.78 4.19
N ILE A 16 0.84 5.06 4.25
CA ILE A 16 -0.29 5.52 5.05
C ILE A 16 -1.61 4.90 4.58
N VAL A 17 -1.86 4.88 3.28
CA VAL A 17 -3.07 4.26 2.70
C VAL A 17 -3.13 2.77 3.06
N THR A 18 -2.02 2.06 2.94
CA THR A 18 -1.92 0.63 3.31
C THR A 18 -2.21 0.42 4.79
N PHE A 19 -1.63 1.25 5.66
CA PHE A 19 -1.86 1.21 7.10
C PHE A 19 -3.34 1.44 7.45
N LEU A 20 -3.97 2.45 6.84
CA LEU A 20 -5.40 2.72 7.02
C LEU A 20 -6.27 1.55 6.55
N CYS A 21 -5.96 0.94 5.41
CA CYS A 21 -6.66 -0.25 4.94
C CYS A 21 -6.63 -1.37 5.98
N TYR A 22 -5.46 -1.67 6.55
CA TYR A 22 -5.34 -2.69 7.60
C TYR A 22 -6.08 -2.34 8.88
N PHE A 23 -6.04 -1.07 9.29
CA PHE A 23 -6.81 -0.59 10.43
C PHE A 23 -8.31 -0.83 10.22
N PHE A 24 -8.85 -0.47 9.05
CA PHE A 24 -10.26 -0.70 8.74
C PHE A 24 -10.61 -2.19 8.59
N ILE A 25 -9.71 -3.02 8.07
CA ILE A 25 -9.91 -4.47 8.02
C ILE A 25 -10.01 -5.04 9.43
N ALA A 26 -9.06 -4.71 10.32
CA ALA A 26 -9.08 -5.16 11.70
C ALA A 26 -10.35 -4.70 12.45
N TYR A 27 -10.75 -3.44 12.24
CA TYR A 27 -11.98 -2.88 12.77
C TYR A 27 -13.22 -3.67 12.30
N ASN A 28 -13.34 -3.96 11.00
CA ASN A 28 -14.48 -4.70 10.47
C ASN A 28 -14.50 -6.16 10.93
N LEU A 29 -13.34 -6.80 11.09
CA LEU A 29 -13.22 -8.15 11.66
C LEU A 29 -13.66 -8.19 13.13
N TYR A 30 -13.36 -7.16 13.92
CA TYR A 30 -13.86 -7.03 15.28
C TYR A 30 -15.40 -6.93 15.31
N PHE A 31 -15.98 -6.09 14.44
CA PHE A 31 -17.43 -5.90 14.37
C PHE A 31 -18.20 -7.15 13.93
N ILE A 32 -17.61 -8.06 13.14
CA ILE A 32 -18.23 -9.35 12.83
C ILE A 32 -18.61 -10.11 14.10
N ARG A 33 -17.78 -10.05 15.14
CA ARG A 33 -18.10 -10.72 16.42
C ARG A 33 -19.33 -10.10 17.08
N ILE A 34 -19.45 -8.78 17.04
CA ILE A 34 -20.60 -8.04 17.58
C ILE A 34 -21.87 -8.39 16.78
N PHE A 35 -21.82 -8.35 15.45
CA PHE A 35 -22.96 -8.70 14.61
C PHE A 35 -23.40 -10.16 14.80
N LYS A 36 -22.45 -11.07 14.99
CA LYS A 36 -22.73 -12.47 15.34
C LYS A 36 -23.46 -12.59 16.67
N GLN A 37 -23.06 -11.85 17.70
CA GLN A 37 -23.74 -11.84 18.99
C GLN A 37 -25.14 -11.23 18.92
N ALA A 38 -25.31 -10.19 18.10
CA ALA A 38 -26.59 -9.53 17.89
C ALA A 38 -27.55 -10.28 16.94
N GLY A 39 -27.11 -11.40 16.33
CA GLY A 39 -27.90 -12.17 15.37
C GLY A 39 -28.18 -11.44 14.05
N GLN A 40 -27.46 -10.36 13.75
CA GLN A 40 -27.65 -9.59 12.52
C GLN A 40 -26.98 -10.30 11.35
N THR A 41 -27.74 -10.71 10.33
CA THR A 41 -27.19 -11.35 9.13
C THR A 41 -27.73 -10.69 7.87
N ILE A 42 -26.99 -10.82 6.77
CA ILE A 42 -27.43 -10.32 5.46
C ILE A 42 -28.10 -11.46 4.68
N PRO A 43 -29.33 -11.27 4.17
CA PRO A 43 -29.98 -12.26 3.31
C PRO A 43 -29.27 -12.37 1.95
N ALA A 44 -29.41 -13.52 1.28
CA ALA A 44 -29.00 -13.66 -0.12
C ALA A 44 -29.82 -12.70 -0.99
N LEU A 45 -29.20 -11.95 -1.89
CA LEU A 45 -29.95 -11.15 -2.86
C LEU A 45 -30.72 -12.10 -3.81
N ALA A 46 -32.06 -11.96 -3.85
CA ALA A 46 -32.97 -12.88 -4.54
C ALA A 46 -32.97 -12.74 -6.08
N SER A 47 -33.54 -13.75 -6.76
CA SER A 47 -33.30 -14.13 -8.17
C SER A 47 -33.66 -13.12 -9.27
N ASN A 48 -34.39 -12.05 -8.97
CA ASN A 48 -34.75 -10.98 -9.91
C ASN A 48 -33.74 -9.82 -9.96
N ALA A 49 -32.59 -9.98 -9.31
CA ALA A 49 -31.51 -9.01 -9.32
C ALA A 49 -30.93 -8.81 -10.74
N THR A 50 -30.53 -7.57 -11.06
CA THR A 50 -29.83 -7.25 -12.31
C THR A 50 -28.54 -8.05 -12.45
N THR A 51 -28.01 -8.23 -13.67
CA THR A 51 -26.75 -8.97 -13.91
C THR A 51 -25.61 -8.43 -13.05
N VAL A 52 -25.53 -7.11 -12.89
CA VAL A 52 -24.54 -6.45 -12.02
C VAL A 52 -24.68 -6.89 -10.57
N GLN A 53 -25.90 -6.90 -10.03
CA GLN A 53 -26.16 -7.35 -8.66
C GLN A 53 -25.84 -8.84 -8.46
N LYS A 54 -26.09 -9.70 -9.46
CA LYS A 54 -25.69 -11.12 -9.40
C LYS A 54 -24.17 -11.29 -9.32
N VAL A 55 -23.41 -10.48 -10.06
CA VAL A 55 -21.94 -10.48 -9.99
C VAL A 55 -21.47 -10.01 -8.62
N VAL A 56 -22.04 -8.91 -8.11
CA VAL A 56 -21.72 -8.37 -6.78
C VAL A 56 -22.05 -9.37 -5.67
N ASP A 57 -23.20 -10.03 -5.72
CA ASP A 57 -23.60 -11.02 -4.72
C ASP A 57 -22.72 -12.28 -4.77
N LYS A 58 -22.33 -12.73 -5.97
CA LYS A 58 -21.36 -13.83 -6.13
C LYS A 58 -20.01 -13.45 -5.51
N TYR A 59 -19.58 -12.22 -5.74
CA TYR A 59 -18.34 -11.69 -5.19
C TYR A 59 -18.38 -11.59 -3.66
N ILE A 60 -19.42 -11.00 -3.08
CA ILE A 60 -19.61 -10.93 -1.61
C ILE A 60 -19.73 -12.34 -1.01
N SER A 61 -20.45 -13.25 -1.69
CA SER A 61 -20.64 -14.62 -1.23
C SER A 61 -19.33 -15.40 -1.12
N PHE A 62 -18.35 -15.15 -1.99
CA PHE A 62 -17.01 -15.72 -1.86
C PHE A 62 -16.36 -15.36 -0.52
N TYR A 63 -16.43 -14.09 -0.09
CA TYR A 63 -15.90 -13.66 1.20
C TYR A 63 -16.76 -14.13 2.38
N ALA A 64 -18.08 -14.24 2.17
CA ALA A 64 -19.00 -14.74 3.19
C ALA A 64 -18.73 -16.21 3.58
N THR A 65 -18.10 -17.01 2.71
CA THR A 65 -17.63 -18.35 3.07
C THR A 65 -16.62 -18.34 4.22
N PHE A 66 -15.80 -17.30 4.32
CA PHE A 66 -14.75 -17.19 5.34
C PHE A 66 -15.20 -16.40 6.58
N PHE A 67 -15.93 -15.31 6.37
CA PHE A 67 -16.28 -14.37 7.43
C PHE A 67 -17.72 -14.48 7.93
N GLY A 68 -18.57 -15.23 7.23
CA GLY A 68 -20.02 -15.25 7.43
C GLY A 68 -20.74 -14.10 6.73
N ARG A 69 -22.08 -14.14 6.75
CA ARG A 69 -22.94 -13.13 6.11
C ARG A 69 -23.30 -12.00 7.07
N TYR A 70 -22.36 -11.11 7.31
CA TYR A 70 -22.52 -9.93 8.18
C TYR A 70 -22.30 -8.63 7.39
N PRO A 71 -22.89 -7.49 7.80
CA PRO A 71 -22.68 -6.20 7.14
C PRO A 71 -21.20 -5.87 6.89
N SER A 72 -20.33 -6.12 7.88
CA SER A 72 -18.87 -5.97 7.75
C SER A 72 -18.25 -6.77 6.61
N THR A 73 -18.82 -7.92 6.23
CA THR A 73 -18.30 -8.77 5.14
C THR A 73 -18.36 -8.07 3.79
N GLN A 74 -19.38 -7.21 3.56
CA GLN A 74 -19.46 -6.40 2.35
C GLN A 74 -18.34 -5.36 2.27
N VAL A 75 -17.98 -4.78 3.42
CA VAL A 75 -16.88 -3.81 3.50
C VAL A 75 -15.53 -4.53 3.32
N LEU A 76 -15.36 -5.70 3.97
CA LEU A 76 -14.16 -6.52 3.85
C LEU A 76 -13.93 -7.05 2.43
N SER A 77 -15.00 -7.40 1.70
CA SER A 77 -14.87 -7.87 0.31
C SER A 77 -14.28 -6.80 -0.62
N VAL A 78 -14.46 -5.52 -0.29
CA VAL A 78 -13.87 -4.40 -1.04
C VAL A 78 -12.48 -4.03 -0.48
N LEU A 79 -12.34 -3.94 0.85
CA LEU A 79 -11.09 -3.53 1.49
C LEU A 79 -9.95 -4.53 1.27
N LEU A 80 -10.21 -5.83 1.28
CA LEU A 80 -9.17 -6.85 1.12
C LEU A 80 -8.42 -6.71 -0.22
N PRO A 81 -9.08 -6.71 -1.39
CA PRO A 81 -8.40 -6.47 -2.67
C PRO A 81 -7.69 -5.12 -2.74
N ILE A 82 -8.32 -4.04 -2.26
CA ILE A 82 -7.71 -2.71 -2.26
C ILE A 82 -6.41 -2.73 -1.45
N SER A 83 -6.41 -3.40 -0.30
CA SER A 83 -5.21 -3.53 0.53
C SER A 83 -4.08 -4.25 -0.21
N VAL A 84 -4.40 -5.32 -0.96
CA VAL A 84 -3.40 -6.06 -1.76
C VAL A 84 -2.78 -5.15 -2.82
N VAL A 85 -3.60 -4.40 -3.56
CA VAL A 85 -3.11 -3.45 -4.57
C VAL A 85 -2.25 -2.35 -3.93
N ALA A 86 -2.68 -1.80 -2.80
CA ALA A 86 -1.95 -0.76 -2.08
C ALA A 86 -0.58 -1.25 -1.58
N ILE A 87 -0.49 -2.48 -1.06
CA ILE A 87 0.76 -3.09 -0.61
C ILE A 87 1.73 -3.30 -1.77
N VAL A 88 1.24 -3.87 -2.88
CA VAL A 88 2.08 -4.10 -4.07
C VAL A 88 2.63 -2.78 -4.58
N ALA A 89 1.78 -1.75 -4.70
CA ALA A 89 2.21 -0.41 -5.07
C ALA A 89 3.24 0.14 -4.08
N PHE A 90 2.98 0.05 -2.78
CA PHE A 90 3.88 0.52 -1.72
C PHE A 90 5.27 -0.12 -1.85
N ILE A 91 5.35 -1.44 -2.02
CA ILE A 91 6.62 -2.17 -2.18
C ILE A 91 7.38 -1.67 -3.42
N ILE A 92 6.70 -1.52 -4.56
CA ILE A 92 7.33 -1.06 -5.81
C ILE A 92 7.92 0.36 -5.65
N TYR A 93 7.17 1.27 -5.03
CA TYR A 93 7.61 2.64 -4.84
C TYR A 93 8.67 2.77 -3.74
N LEU A 94 8.63 1.91 -2.72
CA LEU A 94 9.64 1.84 -1.69
C LEU A 94 10.99 1.37 -2.27
N ASP A 95 10.98 0.33 -3.12
CA ASP A 95 12.19 -0.14 -3.82
C ASP A 95 12.80 0.97 -4.69
N LYS A 96 11.97 1.69 -5.47
CA LYS A 96 12.42 2.84 -6.26
C LYS A 96 13.00 3.95 -5.39
N TYR A 97 12.39 4.23 -4.25
CA TYR A 97 12.89 5.23 -3.30
C TYR A 97 14.24 4.84 -2.70
N ILE A 98 14.42 3.57 -2.32
CA ILE A 98 15.70 3.07 -1.79
C ILE A 98 16.79 3.16 -2.87
N LYS A 99 16.51 2.76 -4.11
CA LYS A 99 17.44 2.88 -5.23
C LYS A 99 17.84 4.34 -5.48
N GLN A 100 16.87 5.26 -5.49
CA GLN A 100 17.12 6.69 -5.60
C GLN A 100 18.07 7.18 -4.49
N LYS A 101 17.80 6.81 -3.23
CA LYS A 101 18.62 7.24 -2.08
C LYS A 101 20.04 6.69 -2.14
N ASN A 102 20.22 5.46 -2.60
CA ASN A 102 21.54 4.86 -2.77
C ASN A 102 22.35 5.55 -3.88
N GLU A 103 21.68 5.93 -4.98
CA GLU A 103 22.32 6.66 -6.08
C GLU A 103 22.70 8.09 -5.68
N GLU A 104 21.81 8.80 -4.97
CA GLU A 104 22.11 10.11 -4.36
C GLU A 104 23.34 10.04 -3.46
N LYS A 105 23.42 9.03 -2.58
CA LYS A 105 24.58 8.82 -1.71
C LYS A 105 25.86 8.57 -2.50
N ARG A 106 25.82 7.70 -3.51
CA ARG A 106 26.99 7.41 -4.35
C ARG A 106 27.53 8.64 -5.06
N LEU A 107 26.64 9.52 -5.54
CA LEU A 107 27.03 10.77 -6.20
C LEU A 107 27.69 11.76 -5.23
N ILE A 108 27.22 11.82 -3.98
CA ILE A 108 27.82 12.65 -2.93
C ILE A 108 29.21 12.13 -2.57
N ASP A 109 29.35 10.82 -2.31
CA ASP A 109 30.63 10.20 -1.96
C ASP A 109 31.69 10.43 -3.07
N ASN A 110 31.29 10.33 -4.34
CA ASN A 110 32.16 10.62 -5.48
C ASN A 110 32.59 12.09 -5.56
N ARG A 111 31.71 13.04 -5.22
CA ARG A 111 32.06 14.47 -5.19
C ARG A 111 33.08 14.77 -4.09
N ILE A 112 32.88 14.22 -2.89
CA ILE A 112 33.81 14.38 -1.76
C ILE A 112 35.20 13.83 -2.12
N ASN A 113 35.26 12.62 -2.68
CA ASN A 113 36.53 12.03 -3.10
C ASN A 113 37.23 12.84 -4.22
N THR A 114 36.47 13.46 -5.12
CA THR A 114 37.02 14.30 -6.19
C THR A 114 37.56 15.62 -5.64
N GLU A 115 36.87 16.24 -4.68
CA GLU A 115 37.32 17.46 -4.00
C GLU A 115 38.55 17.19 -3.13
N GLU A 116 38.59 16.10 -2.37
CA GLU A 116 39.77 15.70 -1.60
C GLU A 116 40.99 15.42 -2.50
N ALA A 117 40.80 14.75 -3.64
CA ALA A 117 41.86 14.54 -4.62
C ALA A 117 42.37 15.86 -5.22
N ALA A 118 41.48 16.81 -5.53
CA ALA A 118 41.87 18.12 -6.06
C ALA A 118 42.63 18.99 -5.04
N ILE A 119 42.26 18.93 -3.76
CA ILE A 119 42.96 19.64 -2.68
C ILE A 119 44.35 19.06 -2.46
N ASN A 120 44.49 17.74 -2.49
CA ASN A 120 45.76 17.05 -2.28
C ASN A 120 46.74 17.25 -3.45
N ASP A 121 46.22 17.39 -4.67
CA ASP A 121 47.03 17.72 -5.86
C ASP A 121 47.53 19.18 -5.82
N GLN A 122 46.72 20.12 -5.33
CA GLN A 122 47.13 21.52 -5.15
C GLN A 122 48.19 21.71 -4.05
N SER A 123 48.12 20.97 -2.95
CA SER A 123 49.13 21.03 -1.89
C SER A 123 50.46 20.41 -2.31
N ALA A 124 50.46 19.40 -3.18
CA ALA A 124 51.66 18.78 -3.73
C ALA A 124 52.42 19.69 -4.72
N ILE A 125 51.74 20.64 -5.37
CA ILE A 125 52.35 21.58 -6.34
C ILE A 125 52.96 22.81 -5.64
N GLN A 126 52.54 23.13 -4.41
CA GLN A 126 53.04 24.28 -3.63
C GLN A 126 54.12 23.93 -2.60
N GLY A 127 54.47 22.64 -2.46
CA GLY A 127 55.49 22.13 -1.55
C GLY A 127 56.90 22.05 -2.14
#